data_AF-A0A925WJG5-F1
#
_entry.id   AF-A0A925WJG5-F1
#
_cell.length_a   1.000
_cell.length_b   1.000
_cell.length_c   1.000
_cell.angle_alpha   90.00
_cell.angle_beta   90.00
_cell.angle_gamma   90.00
#
_symmetry.space_group_name_H-M   'P 1'
#
loop_
_entity.id
_entity.type
_entity.pdbx_description
1 polymer ?
#
loop_
_entity_poly.entity_id
_entity_poly.type
_entity_poly.pdbx_seq_one_letter_code
_entity_poly.pdbx_strand_id
1 'polypeptide(L)'
;MLEELRIHNFAIIDALELHFAPGFNVITGETGAGKSIIIDAVELLLGGKADPAFIRSNADKATVEGVFTLVGIARALLLPVLIREELHTEGDDLVTLYREVRANGRSIARVNGVSVTQEVLREVGQTLVDIHGQSEHFSLLSKKNHLDLLDRYAD
;
A
#
# COMPACT_ATOMS: atom_id res chain seq x y z
N MET A 1 1.00 8.61 5.94
CA MET A 1 0.40 9.27 4.77
C MET A 1 1.16 8.83 3.54
N LEU A 2 0.50 8.43 2.46
CA LEU A 2 1.14 8.19 1.16
C LEU A 2 1.55 9.54 0.57
N GLU A 3 2.85 9.73 0.33
CA GLU A 3 3.40 10.96 -0.27
C GLU A 3 3.65 10.80 -1.76
N GLU A 4 4.09 9.62 -2.17
CA GLU A 4 4.48 9.34 -3.53
C GLU A 4 4.01 7.96 -3.96
N LEU A 5 3.53 7.84 -5.20
CA LEU A 5 3.15 6.59 -5.83
C LEU A 5 3.75 6.53 -7.24
N ARG A 6 4.57 5.51 -7.48
CA ARG A 6 5.17 5.22 -8.79
C ARG A 6 4.63 3.88 -9.30
N ILE A 7 4.17 3.87 -10.54
CA ILE A 7 3.57 2.70 -11.19
C ILE A 7 4.26 2.51 -12.55
N HIS A 8 4.66 1.28 -12.84
CA HIS A 8 5.15 0.91 -14.18
C HIS A 8 4.47 -0.36 -14.67
N ASN A 9 4.08 -0.36 -15.95
CA ASN A 9 3.49 -1.49 -16.67
C ASN A 9 2.30 -2.15 -15.96
N PHE A 10 1.41 -1.35 -15.39
CA PHE A 10 0.25 -1.82 -14.62
C PHE A 10 -1.07 -1.50 -15.34
N ALA A 11 -1.83 -2.52 -15.71
CA ALA A 11 -3.03 -2.42 -16.53
C ALA A 11 -2.77 -1.56 -17.80
N ILE A 12 -3.46 -0.43 -17.95
CA ILE A 12 -3.25 0.49 -19.08
C ILE A 12 -2.18 1.57 -18.81
N ILE A 13 -1.52 1.56 -17.64
CA ILE A 13 -0.46 2.51 -17.29
C ILE A 13 0.90 1.96 -17.75
N ASP A 14 1.61 2.73 -18.58
CA ASP A 14 3.00 2.47 -18.93
C ASP A 14 3.95 2.94 -17.82
N ALA A 15 3.90 4.24 -17.51
CA ALA A 15 4.55 4.84 -16.36
C ALA A 15 3.66 5.93 -15.76
N LEU A 16 3.63 6.01 -14.44
CA LEU A 16 2.94 7.07 -13.69
C LEU A 16 3.73 7.39 -12.43
N GLU A 17 3.86 8.67 -12.14
CA GLU A 17 4.41 9.20 -10.91
C GLU A 17 3.43 10.24 -10.35
N LEU A 18 2.99 10.03 -9.12
CA LEU A 18 2.05 10.91 -8.42
C LEU A 18 2.66 11.34 -7.09
N HIS A 19 2.59 12.64 -6.81
CA HIS A 19 2.89 13.21 -5.49
C HIS A 19 1.59 13.71 -4.86
N PHE A 20 1.32 13.24 -3.64
CA PHE A 20 0.14 13.60 -2.87
C PHE A 20 0.45 14.76 -1.92
N ALA A 21 -0.46 15.73 -1.87
CA ALA A 21 -0.39 16.81 -0.90
C ALA A 21 -0.98 16.37 0.45
N PRO A 22 -0.58 16.99 1.58
CA PRO A 22 -1.21 16.72 2.86
C PRO A 22 -2.71 17.01 2.86
N GLY A 23 -3.48 16.19 3.59
CA GLY A 23 -4.93 16.37 3.74
C GLY A 23 -5.74 15.72 2.61
N PHE A 24 -6.60 16.50 1.96
CA PHE A 24 -7.61 15.98 1.05
C PHE A 24 -7.17 16.07 -0.42
N ASN A 25 -6.97 14.91 -1.04
CA ASN A 25 -6.64 14.80 -2.45
C ASN A 25 -7.85 14.26 -3.23
N VAL A 26 -8.17 14.88 -4.36
CA VAL A 26 -9.29 14.46 -5.22
C VAL A 26 -8.75 13.99 -6.56
N ILE A 27 -8.97 12.72 -6.87
CA ILE A 27 -8.67 12.13 -8.18
C ILE A 27 -9.95 12.16 -9.03
N THR A 28 -9.90 12.83 -10.16
CA THR A 28 -11.01 12.91 -11.14
C THR A 28 -10.56 12.35 -12.49
N GLY A 29 -11.52 12.03 -13.36
CA GLY A 29 -11.25 11.52 -14.70
C GLY A 29 -12.52 11.40 -15.52
N GLU A 30 -12.36 11.19 -16.83
CA GLU A 30 -13.47 11.05 -17.77
C GLU A 30 -14.17 9.69 -17.65
N THR A 31 -13.38 8.62 -17.63
CA THR A 31 -13.84 7.25 -17.43
C THR A 31 -13.26 6.74 -16.11
N GLY A 32 -14.11 6.27 -15.19
CA GLY A 32 -13.70 5.88 -13.84
C GLY A 32 -12.57 4.83 -13.76
N ALA A 33 -12.23 4.20 -14.89
CA ALA A 33 -11.15 3.24 -15.03
C ALA A 33 -9.80 3.74 -14.51
N GLY A 34 -9.41 4.99 -14.83
CA GLY A 34 -8.12 5.53 -14.37
C GLY A 34 -8.01 5.62 -12.84
N LYS A 35 -9.12 6.01 -12.19
CA LYS A 35 -9.20 6.06 -10.73
C LYS A 35 -9.14 4.66 -10.14
N SER A 36 -9.93 3.71 -10.66
CA SER A 36 -9.93 2.33 -10.18
C SER A 36 -8.55 1.69 -10.29
N ILE A 37 -7.84 1.88 -11.40
CA ILE A 37 -6.48 1.33 -11.58
C ILE A 37 -5.50 1.85 -10.53
N ILE A 38 -5.59 3.14 -10.15
CA ILE A 38 -4.76 3.70 -9.08
C ILE A 38 -5.08 3.04 -7.73
N ILE A 39 -6.37 2.81 -7.44
CA ILE A 39 -6.80 2.11 -6.23
C ILE A 39 -6.29 0.66 -6.24
N ASP A 40 -6.45 -0.07 -7.34
CA ASP A 40 -5.97 -1.45 -7.48
C ASP A 40 -4.44 -1.54 -7.28
N ALA A 41 -3.69 -0.56 -7.78
CA ALA A 41 -2.25 -0.49 -7.58
C ALA A 41 -1.88 -0.27 -6.11
N VAL A 42 -2.59 0.62 -5.41
CA VAL A 42 -2.41 0.84 -3.97
C VAL A 42 -2.79 -0.40 -3.17
N GLU A 43 -3.90 -1.07 -3.50
CA GLU A 43 -4.29 -2.34 -2.86
C GLU A 43 -3.21 -3.42 -3.02
N LEU A 44 -2.67 -3.57 -4.22
CA LEU A 44 -1.55 -4.48 -4.49
C LEU A 44 -0.31 -4.12 -3.63
N LEU A 45 0.01 -2.83 -3.53
CA LEU A 45 1.14 -2.33 -2.75
C LEU A 45 1.00 -2.63 -1.25
N LEU A 46 -0.22 -2.61 -0.73
CA LEU A 46 -0.54 -2.83 0.69
C LEU A 46 -0.68 -4.32 1.07
N GLY A 47 -0.21 -5.23 0.21
CA GLY A 47 -0.24 -6.68 0.47
C GLY A 47 -1.42 -7.41 -0.19
N GLY A 48 -2.14 -6.74 -1.08
CA GLY A 48 -3.15 -7.34 -1.95
C GLY A 48 -2.60 -8.52 -2.79
N LYS A 49 -3.53 -9.30 -3.34
CA LYS A 49 -3.18 -10.47 -4.14
C LYS A 49 -2.49 -10.02 -5.44
N ALA A 50 -1.33 -10.60 -5.71
CA ALA A 50 -0.67 -10.42 -7.01
C ALA A 50 -1.41 -11.21 -8.08
N ASP A 51 -1.79 -10.53 -9.17
CA ASP A 51 -2.43 -11.14 -10.33
C ASP A 51 -1.66 -10.74 -11.60
N PRO A 52 -1.18 -11.69 -12.43
CA PRO A 52 -0.59 -11.37 -13.74
C PRO A 52 -1.51 -10.59 -14.67
N ALA A 53 -2.83 -10.64 -14.46
CA ALA A 53 -3.80 -9.80 -15.19
C ALA A 53 -3.59 -8.30 -14.99
N PHE A 54 -2.91 -7.89 -13.92
CA PHE A 54 -2.50 -6.51 -13.70
C PHE A 54 -1.31 -6.09 -14.56
N ILE A 55 -0.63 -7.00 -15.25
CA ILE A 55 0.53 -6.64 -16.09
C ILE A 55 0.02 -6.07 -17.40
N ARG A 56 0.54 -4.90 -17.77
CA ARG A 56 0.26 -4.27 -19.06
C ARG A 56 0.57 -5.22 -20.22
N SER A 57 -0.26 -5.18 -21.26
CA SER A 57 -0.02 -5.96 -22.47
C SER A 57 1.37 -5.68 -23.05
N ASN A 58 2.07 -6.75 -23.46
CA ASN A 58 3.44 -6.72 -23.97
C ASN A 58 4.52 -6.36 -22.94
N ALA A 59 4.22 -6.38 -21.63
CA ALA A 59 5.22 -6.27 -20.57
C ALA A 59 5.41 -7.62 -19.84
N ASP A 60 6.64 -7.88 -19.38
CA ASP A 60 6.97 -9.11 -18.64
C ASP A 60 6.72 -8.98 -17.13
N LYS A 61 6.59 -7.74 -16.64
CA LYS A 61 6.36 -7.41 -15.23
C LYS A 61 5.66 -6.07 -15.05
N ALA A 62 4.98 -5.93 -13.91
CA ALA A 62 4.44 -4.68 -13.39
C ALA A 62 5.10 -4.36 -12.05
N THR A 63 5.28 -3.07 -11.74
CA THR A 63 5.84 -2.62 -10.46
C THR A 63 5.03 -1.47 -9.88
N VAL A 64 4.79 -1.51 -8.58
CA VAL A 64 4.19 -0.42 -7.82
C VAL A 64 5.10 -0.12 -6.64
N GLU A 65 5.42 1.16 -6.45
CA GLU A 65 6.22 1.67 -5.35
C GLU A 65 5.48 2.82 -4.69
N GLY A 66 5.54 2.92 -3.37
CA GLY A 66 4.99 4.05 -2.65
C GLY A 66 5.79 4.41 -1.43
N VAL A 67 5.88 5.72 -1.18
CA VAL A 67 6.58 6.31 -0.04
C VAL A 67 5.55 6.81 0.95
N PHE A 68 5.69 6.38 2.20
CA PHE A 68 4.77 6.72 3.28
C PHE A 68 5.50 7.43 4.41
N THR A 69 4.97 8.56 4.82
CA THR A 69 5.39 9.23 6.06
C THR A 69 4.60 8.71 7.24
N LEU A 70 5.30 8.20 8.25
CA LEU A 70 4.70 7.69 9.47
C LEU A 70 4.39 8.85 10.43
N VAL A 71 3.10 9.05 10.72
CA VAL A 71 2.64 10.08 11.66
C VAL A 71 1.73 9.48 12.72
N GLY A 72 1.87 9.95 13.96
CA GLY A 72 0.99 9.60 15.08
C GLY A 72 0.82 8.09 15.30
N ILE A 73 -0.43 7.63 15.28
CA ILE A 73 -0.82 6.25 15.60
C ILE A 73 -0.21 5.24 14.62
N ALA A 74 -0.17 5.57 13.32
CA ALA A 74 0.40 4.66 12.32
C ALA A 74 1.87 4.34 12.62
N ARG A 75 2.63 5.34 13.09
CA ARG A 75 4.02 5.14 13.54
C ARG A 75 4.09 4.19 14.74
N ALA A 76 3.27 4.43 15.76
CA ALA A 76 3.27 3.61 16.98
C ALA A 76 2.90 2.15 16.71
N LEU A 77 1.96 1.91 15.78
CA LEU A 77 1.53 0.55 15.40
C LEU A 77 2.53 -0.16 14.49
N LEU A 78 3.23 0.55 13.61
CA LEU A 78 4.20 -0.04 12.68
C LEU A 78 5.58 -0.31 13.29
N LEU A 79 6.01 0.54 14.22
CA LEU A 79 7.36 0.44 14.79
C LEU A 79 7.70 -0.96 15.34
N PRO A 80 6.81 -1.67 16.06
CA PRO A 80 7.08 -3.04 16.51
C PRO A 80 7.32 -4.02 15.37
N VAL A 81 6.57 -3.91 14.27
CA VAL A 81 6.71 -4.77 13.08
C VAL A 81 8.04 -4.50 12.39
N LEU A 82 8.37 -3.21 12.21
CA LEU A 82 9.63 -2.81 11.57
C LEU A 82 10.85 -3.28 12.37
N ILE A 83 10.82 -3.20 13.70
CA ILE A 83 11.91 -3.68 14.56
C ILE A 83 12.03 -5.20 14.48
N ARG A 84 10.90 -5.92 14.59
CA ARG A 84 10.86 -7.39 14.58
C ARG A 84 11.41 -7.98 13.29
N GLU A 85 11.12 -7.35 12.16
CA GLU A 85 11.51 -7.78 10.82
C GLU A 85 12.82 -7.12 10.33
N GLU A 86 13.52 -6.37 11.19
CA GLU A 86 14.77 -5.64 10.86
C GLU A 86 14.62 -4.66 9.68
N LEU A 87 13.44 -4.06 9.52
CA LEU A 87 13.09 -3.13 8.45
C LEU A 87 13.37 -1.69 8.88
N HIS A 88 14.65 -1.37 9.05
CA HIS A 88 15.11 -0.06 9.50
C HIS A 88 14.57 1.08 8.63
N THR A 89 14.20 2.19 9.25
CA THR A 89 13.85 3.44 8.57
C THR A 89 15.08 4.34 8.50
N GLU A 90 15.31 4.99 7.36
CA GLU A 90 16.39 5.96 7.21
C GLU A 90 15.97 7.31 7.83
N GLY A 91 16.02 7.42 9.16
CA GLY A 91 16.00 8.68 9.91
C GLY A 91 14.71 9.52 9.93
N ASP A 92 13.90 9.48 8.87
CA ASP A 92 12.86 10.48 8.59
C ASP A 92 11.43 9.96 8.79
N ASP A 93 11.23 8.91 9.58
CA ASP A 93 9.91 8.26 9.76
C ASP A 93 9.25 7.88 8.41
N LEU A 94 10.08 7.67 7.37
CA LEU A 94 9.65 7.24 6.05
C LEU A 94 9.68 5.71 5.94
N VAL A 95 8.67 5.17 5.28
CA VAL A 95 8.58 3.77 4.89
C VAL A 95 8.32 3.69 3.39
N THR A 96 9.18 2.97 2.68
CA THR A 96 9.01 2.70 1.26
C THR A 96 8.49 1.28 1.09
N LEU A 97 7.37 1.13 0.40
CA LEU A 97 6.84 -0.15 -0.04
C LEU A 97 7.12 -0.34 -1.53
N TYR A 98 7.44 -1.57 -1.92
CA TYR A 98 7.60 -1.94 -3.32
C TYR A 98 6.99 -3.32 -3.58
N ARG A 99 6.26 -3.43 -4.70
CA ARG A 99 5.64 -4.66 -5.16
C ARG A 99 5.92 -4.86 -6.64
N GLU A 100 6.46 -6.03 -6.99
CA GLU A 100 6.66 -6.47 -8.37
C GLU A 100 5.83 -7.73 -8.63
N VAL A 101 5.16 -7.77 -9.78
CA VAL A 101 4.41 -8.93 -10.28
C VAL A 101 4.97 -9.30 -11.65
N ARG A 102 5.27 -10.57 -11.88
CA ARG A 102 5.83 -11.08 -13.14
C ARG A 102 4.84 -11.97 -13.87
N ALA A 103 4.94 -12.03 -15.19
CA ALA A 103 4.06 -12.83 -16.03
C ALA A 103 4.09 -14.34 -15.71
N ASN A 104 5.19 -14.83 -15.12
CA ASN A 104 5.33 -16.20 -14.66
C ASN A 104 4.64 -16.49 -13.31
N GLY A 105 3.84 -15.55 -12.79
CA GLY A 105 3.10 -15.69 -11.52
C GLY A 105 3.94 -15.42 -10.26
N ARG A 106 5.25 -15.16 -10.39
CA ARG A 106 6.07 -14.77 -9.24
C ARG A 106 5.81 -13.32 -8.87
N SER A 107 5.81 -13.04 -7.57
CA SER A 107 5.78 -11.67 -7.05
C SER A 107 6.89 -11.46 -6.03
N ILE A 108 7.35 -10.21 -5.90
CA ILE A 108 8.35 -9.79 -4.94
C ILE A 108 7.76 -8.62 -4.16
N ALA A 109 7.84 -8.66 -2.84
CA ALA A 109 7.52 -7.56 -1.96
C ALA A 109 8.80 -7.05 -1.29
N ARG A 110 8.91 -5.74 -1.13
CA ARG A 110 9.98 -5.12 -0.34
C ARG A 110 9.44 -4.02 0.55
N VAL A 111 10.06 -3.87 1.70
CA VAL A 111 9.87 -2.76 2.65
C VAL A 111 11.24 -2.17 2.92
N ASN A 112 11.42 -0.87 2.70
CA ASN A 112 12.71 -0.18 2.83
C ASN A 112 13.86 -0.90 2.09
N GLY A 113 13.57 -1.39 0.88
CA GLY A 113 14.53 -2.13 0.05
C GLY A 113 14.76 -3.58 0.45
N VAL A 114 14.39 -4.01 1.65
CA VAL A 114 14.52 -5.39 2.14
C VAL A 114 13.36 -6.24 1.63
N SER A 115 13.65 -7.45 1.14
CA SER A 115 12.61 -8.35 0.64
C SER A 115 11.86 -9.02 1.79
N VAL A 116 10.54 -8.98 1.74
CA VAL A 116 9.66 -9.49 2.81
C VAL A 116 8.66 -10.51 2.28
N THR A 117 8.04 -11.26 3.20
CA THR A 117 6.91 -12.14 2.87
C THR A 117 5.65 -11.32 2.57
N GLN A 118 4.67 -11.95 1.91
CA GLN A 118 3.38 -11.31 1.67
C GLN A 118 2.64 -11.01 2.98
N GLU A 119 2.82 -11.85 4.01
CA GLU A 119 2.19 -11.66 5.32
C GLU A 119 2.73 -10.41 6.01
N VAL A 120 4.05 -10.22 6.03
CA VAL A 120 4.68 -9.01 6.58
C VAL A 120 4.24 -7.77 5.80
N LEU A 121 4.23 -7.83 4.46
CA LEU A 121 3.76 -6.71 3.64
C LEU A 121 2.31 -6.34 3.98
N ARG A 122 1.44 -7.33 4.19
CA ARG A 122 0.03 -7.12 4.53
C ARG A 122 -0.14 -6.55 5.94
N GLU A 123 0.62 -7.02 6.92
CA GLU A 123 0.62 -6.47 8.28
C GLU A 123 1.03 -4.98 8.27
N VAL A 124 2.06 -4.64 7.49
CA VAL A 124 2.50 -3.25 7.29
C VAL A 124 1.42 -2.43 6.56
N GLY A 125 0.90 -2.93 5.44
CA GLY A 125 -0.09 -2.23 4.61
C GLY A 125 -1.39 -1.91 5.35
N GLN A 126 -1.91 -2.84 6.16
CA GLN A 126 -3.13 -2.66 6.97
C GLN A 126 -3.03 -1.52 7.99
N THR A 127 -1.81 -1.14 8.37
CA THR A 127 -1.57 -0.06 9.32
C THR A 127 -1.41 1.30 8.63
N LEU A 128 -1.04 1.31 7.35
CA LEU A 128 -0.71 2.53 6.60
C LEU A 128 -1.92 3.19 5.93
N VAL A 129 -2.89 2.40 5.48
CA VAL A 129 -4.02 2.88 4.67
C VAL A 129 -5.28 2.10 5.03
N ASP A 130 -6.40 2.82 5.12
CA ASP A 130 -7.73 2.23 5.21
C ASP A 130 -8.54 2.58 3.97
N ILE A 131 -8.82 1.58 3.12
CA ILE A 131 -9.52 1.76 1.85
C ILE A 131 -11.03 1.57 2.10
N HIS A 132 -11.82 2.52 1.62
CA HIS A 132 -13.29 2.50 1.72
C HIS A 132 -13.90 2.47 0.32
N GLY A 133 -14.45 1.33 -0.07
CA GLY A 133 -15.00 1.09 -1.42
C GLY A 133 -16.02 -0.06 -1.46
N GLN A 134 -16.40 -0.50 -2.66
CA GLN A 134 -17.36 -1.61 -2.84
C GLN A 134 -16.78 -2.99 -2.47
N SER A 135 -15.45 -3.12 -2.45
CA SER A 135 -14.73 -4.35 -2.13
C SER A 135 -13.79 -4.12 -0.93
N GLU A 136 -14.29 -4.50 0.24
CA GLU A 136 -13.56 -4.81 1.49
C GLU A 136 -13.05 -3.65 2.38
N HIS A 137 -13.39 -3.76 3.67
CA HIS A 137 -12.95 -2.88 4.76
C HIS A 137 -11.97 -3.64 5.66
N PHE A 138 -10.75 -3.13 5.84
CA PHE A 138 -9.74 -3.84 6.65
C PHE A 138 -9.66 -3.37 8.11
N SER A 139 -10.00 -2.12 8.43
CA SER A 139 -9.87 -1.62 9.81
C SER A 139 -11.16 -1.70 10.62
N LEU A 140 -12.26 -1.10 10.15
CA LEU A 140 -13.52 -0.95 10.92
C LEU A 140 -14.32 -2.25 11.08
N LEU A 141 -14.10 -3.29 10.28
CA LEU A 141 -14.79 -4.59 10.40
C LEU A 141 -13.97 -5.64 11.15
N SER A 142 -12.71 -5.33 11.49
CA SER A 142 -11.89 -6.21 12.31
C SER A 142 -12.35 -6.15 13.77
N LYS A 143 -12.99 -7.23 14.25
CA LYS A 143 -13.43 -7.37 15.65
C LYS A 143 -12.30 -7.10 16.67
N LYS A 144 -11.06 -7.38 16.29
CA LYS A 144 -9.87 -7.14 17.14
C LYS A 144 -9.65 -5.65 17.40
N ASN A 145 -10.05 -4.78 16.47
CA ASN A 145 -9.87 -3.33 16.57
C ASN A 145 -11.04 -2.63 17.28
N HIS A 146 -12.18 -3.33 17.47
CA HIS A 146 -13.38 -2.74 18.10
C HIS A 146 -13.20 -2.43 19.58
N LEU A 147 -12.44 -3.26 20.31
CA LEU A 147 -12.14 -3.01 21.72
C LEU A 147 -11.25 -1.78 21.91
N ASP A 148 -10.16 -1.68 21.14
CA ASP A 148 -9.27 -0.50 21.16
C ASP A 148 -10.02 0.78 20.75
N LEU A 149 -10.98 0.70 19.82
CA LEU A 149 -11.84 1.83 19.47
C LEU A 149 -12.78 2.24 20.62
N LEU A 150 -13.33 1.29 21.37
CA LEU A 150 -14.23 1.55 22.49
C LEU A 150 -13.45 2.11 23.70
N ASP A 151 -12.30 1.52 24.01
CA ASP A 151 -11.45 1.92 25.13
C ASP A 151 -10.99 3.38 24.96
N ARG A 152 -10.67 3.81 23.73
CA ARG A 152 -10.32 5.20 23.41
C ARG A 152 -11.46 6.21 23.55
N TYR A 153 -12.71 5.78 23.53
CA TYR A 153 -13.86 6.65 23.78
C TYR A 153 -14.18 6.77 25.28
N ALA A 154 -13.81 5.76 26.07
CA ALA A 154 -14.08 5.69 27.50
C ALA A 154 -13.00 6.38 28.37
N ASP A 155 -11.86 6.74 27.79
CA ASP A 155 -10.87 7.69 28.33
C ASP A 155 -11.21 9.15 27.98
#